data_AF-A0A7W2I9N0-F1
#
_entry.id   AF-A0A7W2I9N0-F1
#
_cell.length_a   1.000
_cell.length_b   1.000
_cell.length_c   1.000
_cell.angle_alpha   90.00
_cell.angle_beta   90.00
_cell.angle_gamma   90.00
#
_symmetry.space_group_name_H-M   'P 1'
#
loop_
_entity.id
_entity.type
_entity.pdbx_description
1 polymer ?
#
loop_
_entity_poly.entity_id
_entity_poly.type
_entity_poly.pdbx_seq_one_letter_code
_entity_poly.pdbx_strand_id
1 'polypeptide(L)'
;TDQVVSLSSNQIGALSTAQFSSLATAAVAAIATATIGGLKTADIAALKTAQLAALTTDQVGALTTAQVAALTTGSIAAMSTDQV
;
A
#
# COMPACT_ATOMS: atom_id res chain seq x y z
N THR A 1 -22.68 3.25 1.03
CA THR A 1 -22.01 3.60 -0.25
C THR A 1 -20.77 2.73 -0.37
N ASP A 2 -20.96 1.42 -0.25
CA ASP A 2 -19.92 0.50 0.24
C ASP A 2 -19.30 -0.26 -0.92
N GLN A 3 -18.95 0.47 -1.97
CA GLN A 3 -18.33 -0.07 -3.18
C GLN A 3 -16.80 0.01 -3.14
N VAL A 4 -16.19 0.22 -1.96
CA VAL A 4 -14.79 -0.15 -1.81
C VAL A 4 -14.76 -1.67 -1.67
N VAL A 5 -14.84 -2.30 -2.84
CA VAL A 5 -14.56 -3.72 -3.06
C VAL A 5 -13.35 -4.06 -2.20
N SER A 6 -13.56 -4.86 -1.16
CA SER A 6 -12.45 -5.51 -0.47
C SER A 6 -11.71 -6.29 -1.54
N LEU A 7 -10.61 -5.70 -2.04
CA LEU A 7 -9.77 -6.35 -3.02
C LEU A 7 -9.20 -7.57 -2.32
N SER A 8 -9.64 -8.76 -2.73
CA SER A 8 -9.08 -9.99 -2.18
C SER A 8 -7.59 -10.06 -2.50
N SER A 9 -6.82 -10.75 -1.66
CA SER A 9 -5.37 -10.90 -1.85
C SER A 9 -5.02 -11.47 -3.23
N ASN A 10 -5.89 -12.33 -3.78
CA ASN A 10 -5.74 -12.88 -5.13
C ASN A 10 -5.90 -11.82 -6.22
N GLN A 11 -6.85 -10.89 -6.06
CA GLN A 11 -7.04 -9.79 -7.02
C GLN A 11 -5.86 -8.83 -6.99
N ILE A 12 -5.32 -8.52 -5.80
CA ILE A 12 -4.15 -7.65 -5.68
C ILE A 12 -2.90 -8.33 -6.27
N GLY A 13 -2.69 -9.62 -5.98
CA GLY A 13 -1.55 -10.37 -6.53
C GLY A 13 -1.56 -10.50 -8.05
N ALA A 14 -2.74 -10.44 -8.68
CA ALA A 14 -2.92 -10.48 -10.13
C ALA A 14 -2.66 -9.11 -10.82
N LEU A 15 -2.57 -8.01 -10.07
CA LEU A 15 -2.27 -6.71 -10.64
C LEU A 15 -0.80 -6.62 -11.05
N SER A 16 -0.56 -5.93 -12.17
CA SER A 16 0.77 -5.40 -12.46
C SER A 16 1.09 -4.23 -11.53
N THR A 17 2.37 -3.98 -11.31
CA THR A 17 2.85 -2.83 -10.52
C THR A 17 2.33 -1.49 -11.05
N ALA A 18 2.20 -1.35 -12.37
CA ALA A 18 1.61 -0.16 -12.98
C ALA A 18 0.12 0.01 -12.60
N GLN A 19 -0.67 -1.06 -12.65
CA GLN A 19 -2.08 -1.04 -12.22
C GLN A 19 -2.21 -0.82 -10.71
N PHE A 20 -1.29 -1.35 -9.91
CA PHE A 20 -1.28 -1.12 -8.47
C PHE A 20 -1.03 0.38 -8.15
N SER A 21 -0.06 1.01 -8.82
CA SER A 21 0.22 2.45 -8.68
C SER A 21 -0.90 3.38 -9.22
N SER A 22 -1.89 2.84 -9.94
CA SER A 22 -3.04 3.60 -10.43
C SER A 22 -4.28 3.46 -9.54
N LEU A 23 -4.23 2.63 -8.49
CA LEU A 23 -5.33 2.50 -7.53
C LEU A 23 -5.65 3.82 -6.85
N ALA A 24 -6.95 4.08 -6.67
CA ALA A 24 -7.40 5.20 -5.85
C ALA A 24 -6.96 5.01 -4.39
N THR A 25 -6.73 6.12 -3.68
CA THR A 25 -6.33 6.12 -2.27
C THR A 25 -7.31 5.38 -1.37
N ALA A 26 -8.62 5.46 -1.66
CA ALA A 26 -9.65 4.70 -0.94
C ALA A 26 -9.50 3.18 -1.11
N ALA A 27 -9.09 2.71 -2.29
CA ALA A 27 -8.85 1.29 -2.53
C ALA A 27 -7.59 0.82 -1.79
N VAL A 28 -6.55 1.65 -1.72
CA VAL A 28 -5.32 1.38 -0.95
C VAL A 28 -5.63 1.30 0.55
N ALA A 29 -6.40 2.25 1.08
CA ALA A 29 -6.82 2.25 2.49
C ALA A 29 -7.69 1.03 2.86
N ALA A 30 -8.39 0.44 1.89
CA ALA A 30 -9.22 -0.75 2.11
C ALA A 30 -8.50 -2.10 1.92
N ILE A 31 -7.19 -2.09 1.60
CA ILE A 31 -6.41 -3.33 1.54
C ILE A 31 -6.33 -3.93 2.94
N ALA A 32 -6.79 -5.16 3.12
CA ALA A 32 -6.70 -5.84 4.40
C ALA A 32 -5.24 -5.99 4.84
N THR A 33 -4.95 -5.74 6.13
CA THR A 33 -3.61 -5.83 6.72
C THR A 33 -2.95 -7.19 6.47
N ALA A 34 -3.74 -8.28 6.51
CA ALA A 34 -3.27 -9.63 6.20
C ALA A 34 -2.72 -9.81 4.77
N THR A 35 -3.09 -8.94 3.83
CA THR A 35 -2.58 -8.96 2.45
C THR A 35 -1.27 -8.20 2.31
N ILE A 36 -1.00 -7.23 3.19
CA ILE A 36 0.15 -6.32 3.07
C ILE A 36 1.46 -7.09 3.01
N GLY A 37 1.66 -8.08 3.88
CA GLY A 37 2.89 -8.88 3.88
C GLY A 37 3.12 -9.71 2.61
N GLY A 38 2.09 -9.93 1.79
CA GLY A 38 2.18 -10.62 0.49
C GLY A 38 2.44 -9.72 -0.71
N LEU A 39 2.45 -8.39 -0.53
CA LEU A 39 2.71 -7.44 -1.62
C LEU A 39 4.16 -7.50 -2.10
N LYS A 40 4.38 -7.31 -3.40
CA LYS A 40 5.74 -7.28 -3.95
C LYS A 40 6.42 -5.99 -3.52
N THR A 41 7.71 -6.05 -3.26
CA THR A 41 8.52 -4.84 -2.97
C THR A 41 8.48 -3.83 -4.12
N ALA A 42 8.35 -4.29 -5.37
CA ALA A 42 8.13 -3.45 -6.54
C ALA A 42 6.81 -2.66 -6.48
N ASP A 43 5.75 -3.26 -5.93
CA ASP A 43 4.45 -2.59 -5.78
C ASP A 43 4.53 -1.49 -4.71
N ILE A 44 5.25 -1.75 -3.61
CA ILE A 44 5.53 -0.75 -2.57
C ILE A 44 6.37 0.41 -3.11
N ALA A 45 7.44 0.12 -3.86
CA ALA A 45 8.30 1.14 -4.46
C ALA A 45 7.58 1.99 -5.53
N ALA A 46 6.51 1.46 -6.14
CA ALA A 46 5.72 2.15 -7.15
C ALA A 46 4.55 2.97 -6.58
N LEU A 47 4.31 2.92 -5.27
CA LEU A 47 3.27 3.72 -4.63
C LEU A 47 3.57 5.21 -4.78
N LYS A 48 2.52 5.98 -5.10
CA LYS A 48 2.57 7.44 -5.15
C LYS A 48 2.43 8.01 -3.74
N THR A 49 2.91 9.24 -3.56
CA THR A 49 2.82 9.98 -2.29
C THR A 49 1.41 10.03 -1.71
N ALA A 50 0.40 10.29 -2.55
CA ALA A 50 -1.01 10.29 -2.13
C ALA A 50 -1.52 8.92 -1.64
N GLN A 51 -1.02 7.82 -2.22
CA GLN A 51 -1.38 6.47 -1.81
C GLN A 51 -0.68 6.10 -0.50
N LEU A 52 0.57 6.52 -0.31
CA LEU A 52 1.30 6.34 0.94
C LEU A 52 0.63 7.09 2.10
N ALA A 53 0.24 8.34 1.88
CA ALA A 53 -0.50 9.14 2.87
C ALA A 53 -1.89 8.55 3.20
N ALA A 54 -2.42 7.67 2.34
CA ALA A 54 -3.69 7.00 2.55
C ALA A 54 -3.56 5.64 3.27
N LEU A 55 -2.34 5.14 3.49
CA LEU A 55 -2.14 3.94 4.30
C LEU A 55 -2.53 4.22 5.75
N THR A 56 -3.24 3.30 6.38
CA THR A 56 -3.49 3.34 7.82
C THR A 56 -2.23 2.92 8.59
N THR A 57 -2.13 3.32 9.86
CA THR A 57 -1.03 2.93 10.74
C THR A 57 -0.94 1.41 10.90
N ASP A 58 -2.07 0.71 10.93
CA ASP A 58 -2.13 -0.75 10.98
C ASP A 58 -1.57 -1.40 9.70
N GLN A 59 -1.83 -0.81 8.53
CA GLN A 59 -1.26 -1.29 7.27
C GLN A 59 0.25 -1.05 7.21
N VAL A 60 0.74 0.08 7.74
CA VAL A 60 2.19 0.35 7.83
C VAL A 60 2.86 -0.64 8.79
N GLY A 61 2.25 -0.91 9.95
CA GLY A 61 2.73 -1.91 10.90
C GLY A 61 2.72 -3.35 10.37
N ALA A 62 1.93 -3.64 9.34
CA ALA A 62 1.87 -4.94 8.68
C ALA A 62 2.94 -5.13 7.58
N LEU A 63 3.75 -4.10 7.27
CA LEU A 63 4.83 -4.21 6.30
C LEU A 63 5.95 -5.13 6.80
N THR A 64 6.46 -5.96 5.90
CA THR A 64 7.67 -6.75 6.14
C THR A 64 8.92 -5.88 6.03
N THR A 65 10.03 -6.35 6.61
CA THR A 65 11.33 -5.65 6.52
C THR A 65 11.79 -5.40 5.09
N ALA A 66 11.56 -6.35 4.18
CA ALA A 66 11.89 -6.21 2.77
C ALA A 66 11.05 -5.12 2.07
N GLN A 67 9.78 -4.97 2.46
CA GLN A 67 8.89 -3.95 1.93
C GLN A 67 9.24 -2.56 2.47
N VAL A 68 9.57 -2.45 3.76
CA VAL A 68 10.08 -1.21 4.35
C VAL A 68 11.39 -0.78 3.67
N ALA A 69 12.29 -1.72 3.39
CA ALA A 69 13.54 -1.44 2.66
C ALA A 69 13.32 -0.99 1.21
N ALA A 70 12.15 -1.23 0.63
CA ALA A 70 11.80 -0.79 -0.71
C ALA A 70 11.23 0.64 -0.75
N LEU A 71 10.93 1.24 0.41
CA LEU A 71 10.48 2.63 0.50
C LEU A 71 11.64 3.59 0.16
N THR A 72 11.34 4.58 -0.65
CA THR A 72 12.30 5.65 -0.96
C THR A 72 12.21 6.78 0.06
N THR A 73 13.25 7.61 0.16
CA THR A 73 13.23 8.79 1.05
C THR A 73 12.07 9.75 0.74
N GLY A 74 11.74 9.93 -0.55
CA GLY A 74 10.59 10.73 -0.97
C GLY A 74 9.24 10.11 -0.58
N SER A 75 9.18 8.78 -0.46
CA SER A 75 7.99 8.06 0.02
C SER A 75 7.79 8.33 1.51
N ILE A 76 8.85 8.16 2.30
CA ILE A 76 8.82 8.40 3.77
C ILE A 76 8.48 9.87 4.08
N ALA A 77 8.99 10.82 3.30
CA ALA A 77 8.67 12.25 3.48
C ALA A 77 7.19 12.60 3.23
N ALA A 78 6.44 11.74 2.54
CA ALA A 78 5.01 11.91 2.31
C ALA A 78 4.12 11.27 3.39
N MET A 79 4.72 10.53 4.33
CA MET A 79 4.01 9.92 5.45
C MET A 79 3.77 10.94 6.56
N SER A 80 2.66 10.77 7.27
CA SER A 80 2.35 11.51 8.50
C SER A 80 3.19 10.98 9.68
N THR A 81 3.23 11.76 10.76
CA THR A 81 3.93 11.36 12.00
C THR A 81 3.34 10.11 12.64
N ASP A 82 2.05 9.84 12.44
CA ASP A 82 1.40 8.65 13.00
C ASP A 82 1.80 7.37 12.26
N GLN A 83 2.28 7.51 11.02
CA GLN A 83 2.69 6.40 10.17
C GLN A 83 4.19 6.06 10.29
N VAL A 84 5.01 6.82 11.02
CA VAL A 84 6.48 6.66 11.11
C VAL A 84 6.92 6.26 12.51
#